data_AF-A0A9P5V488-F1
#
_entry.id   AF-A0A9P5V488-F1
#
_cell.length_a   1.000
_cell.length_b   1.000
_cell.length_c   1.000
_cell.angle_alpha   90.00
_cell.angle_beta   90.00
_cell.angle_gamma   90.00
#
_symmetry.space_group_name_H-M   'P 1'
#
loop_
_entity.id
_entity.type
_entity.pdbx_description
1 polymer ?
#
loop_
_entity_poly.entity_id
_entity_poly.type
_entity_poly.pdbx_seq_one_letter_code
_entity_poly.pdbx_strand_id
1 'polypeptide(L)'
;MYIIVRPQRSYGPIQNAIAVLNLLSLLVGMILLFVGTFVYFAPGAVFVTSTLLPHLILVLGATISLVSFLGYYGVMNEKRWILWVHGLILLVAIALQITVGAVAFVYRNQGNEVLDKAWDRVFHNDPRVILDLESFFQCCGFEHVLDRPVPITCAIDRRYTAGCRENILTAFQDSLQAIGVIGAILGGIELVSLLGAAVLFHRFDKQRYQREREDGEESLVRALLDAQQVDRQIEQTRFQRERQLQYEVLADQVRAQTLARAQQEGLFDNGGGSSAGGVGSRSRDPPPYGTFDAPRKPKSPKNGGY
;
A
#
# COMPACT_ATOMS: atom_id res chain seq x y z
N MET A 1 -16.58 -7.65 26.39
CA MET A 1 -15.50 -8.21 25.55
C MET A 1 -16.14 -8.68 24.25
N TYR A 2 -16.12 -7.87 23.20
CA TYR A 2 -16.67 -8.29 21.91
C TYR A 2 -15.68 -9.29 21.30
N ILE A 3 -16.09 -10.56 21.24
CA ILE A 3 -15.37 -11.57 20.47
C ILE A 3 -15.58 -11.18 19.02
N ILE A 4 -14.59 -10.52 18.42
CA ILE A 4 -14.50 -10.36 16.97
C ILE A 4 -14.23 -11.78 16.44
N VAL A 5 -15.30 -12.53 16.20
CA VAL A 5 -15.23 -13.75 15.41
C VAL A 5 -14.90 -13.29 14.00
N ARG A 6 -13.59 -13.25 13.66
CA ARG A 6 -13.21 -13.11 12.25
C ARG A 6 -13.78 -14.35 11.55
N PRO A 7 -14.62 -14.19 10.51
CA PRO A 7 -15.16 -15.33 9.80
C PRO A 7 -14.01 -16.25 9.36
N GLN A 8 -14.20 -17.56 9.53
CA GLN A 8 -13.28 -18.60 9.03
C GLN A 8 -12.96 -18.28 7.57
N ARG A 9 -11.74 -17.79 7.36
CA ARG A 9 -11.27 -17.26 6.08
C ARG A 9 -11.04 -18.47 5.19
N SER A 10 -12.06 -18.87 4.42
CA SER A 10 -11.86 -19.82 3.33
C SER A 10 -11.06 -19.10 2.26
N TYR A 11 -9.73 -19.13 2.40
CA TYR A 11 -8.84 -18.59 1.39
C TYR A 11 -9.09 -19.36 0.10
N GLY A 12 -9.40 -18.64 -0.97
CA GLY A 12 -9.58 -19.26 -2.27
C GLY A 12 -8.29 -19.96 -2.71
N PRO A 13 -8.36 -21.00 -3.56
CA PRO A 13 -7.17 -21.73 -4.03
C PRO A 13 -6.09 -20.80 -4.61
N ILE A 14 -6.52 -19.71 -5.25
CA ILE A 14 -5.64 -18.67 -5.82
C ILE A 14 -4.83 -17.94 -4.74
N GLN A 15 -5.44 -17.62 -3.59
CA GLN A 15 -4.74 -16.95 -2.49
C GLN A 15 -3.66 -17.85 -1.90
N ASN A 16 -3.99 -19.12 -1.68
CA ASN A 16 -3.04 -20.09 -1.15
C ASN A 16 -1.87 -20.32 -2.11
N ALA A 17 -2.14 -20.44 -3.42
CA ALA A 17 -1.09 -20.60 -4.42
C ALA A 17 -0.12 -19.41 -4.44
N ILE A 18 -0.62 -18.17 -4.48
CA ILE A 18 0.22 -16.97 -4.49
C ILE A 18 1.00 -16.84 -3.17
N ALA A 19 0.38 -17.16 -2.04
CA ALA A 19 1.04 -17.12 -0.74
C ALA A 19 2.19 -18.13 -0.67
N VAL A 20 1.98 -19.37 -1.13
CA VAL A 20 3.02 -20.41 -1.16
C VAL A 20 4.15 -20.04 -2.11
N LEU A 21 3.83 -19.56 -3.33
CA LEU A 21 4.84 -19.13 -4.29
C LEU A 21 5.73 -18.02 -3.71
N ASN A 22 5.13 -16.97 -3.14
CA ASN A 22 5.88 -15.90 -2.49
C ASN A 22 6.67 -16.38 -1.27
N LEU A 23 6.16 -17.35 -0.50
CA LEU A 23 6.90 -17.91 0.64
C LEU A 23 8.14 -18.69 0.18
N LEU A 24 8.03 -19.48 -0.88
CA LEU A 24 9.16 -20.20 -1.46
C LEU A 24 10.21 -19.22 -2.03
N SER A 25 9.77 -18.18 -2.74
CA SER A 25 10.65 -17.12 -3.24
C SER A 25 11.35 -16.35 -2.11
N LEU A 26 10.66 -16.13 -0.98
CA LEU A 26 11.26 -15.52 0.21
C LEU A 26 12.39 -16.40 0.77
N LEU A 27 12.18 -17.72 0.85
CA LEU A 27 13.23 -18.64 1.31
C LEU A 27 14.45 -18.60 0.39
N VAL A 28 14.24 -18.60 -0.93
CA VAL A 28 15.33 -18.46 -1.91
C VAL A 28 16.08 -17.13 -1.72
N GLY A 29 15.38 -16.02 -1.56
CA GLY A 29 15.98 -14.71 -1.30
C GLY A 29 16.82 -14.69 -0.01
N MET A 30 16.32 -15.30 1.06
CA MET A 30 17.05 -15.42 2.33
C MET A 30 18.32 -16.29 2.21
N ILE A 31 18.26 -17.37 1.43
CA ILE A 31 19.44 -18.20 1.14
C ILE A 31 20.47 -17.39 0.36
N LEU A 32 20.06 -16.62 -0.67
CA LEU A 32 20.96 -15.76 -1.43
C LEU A 32 21.61 -14.69 -0.55
N LEU A 33 20.86 -14.09 0.38
CA LEU A 33 21.43 -13.14 1.35
C LEU A 33 22.48 -13.80 2.25
N PHE A 34 22.19 -15.01 2.74
CA PHE A 34 23.13 -15.76 3.57
C PHE A 34 24.41 -16.09 2.80
N VAL A 35 24.28 -16.65 1.59
CA VAL A 35 25.41 -16.99 0.71
C VAL A 35 26.19 -15.73 0.33
N GLY A 36 25.52 -14.66 -0.07
CA GLY A 36 26.15 -13.39 -0.43
C GLY A 36 26.94 -12.79 0.73
N THR A 37 26.38 -12.83 1.94
CA THR A 37 27.05 -12.38 3.17
C THR A 37 28.27 -13.24 3.47
N PHE A 38 28.14 -14.56 3.37
CA PHE A 38 29.25 -15.49 3.58
C PHE A 38 30.41 -15.22 2.60
N VAL A 39 30.13 -15.08 1.30
CA VAL A 39 31.13 -14.76 0.28
C VAL A 39 31.76 -13.38 0.52
N TYR A 40 30.97 -12.40 0.95
CA TYR A 40 31.47 -11.05 1.25
C TYR A 40 32.49 -11.04 2.40
N PHE A 41 32.26 -11.79 3.47
CA PHE A 41 33.12 -11.80 4.65
C PHE A 41 34.25 -12.85 4.60
N ALA A 42 34.17 -13.86 3.72
CA ALA A 42 35.17 -14.91 3.57
C ALA A 42 35.82 -14.95 2.17
N PRO A 43 36.43 -13.85 1.68
CA PRO A 43 37.01 -13.79 0.34
C PRO A 43 38.19 -14.77 0.13
N GLY A 44 38.85 -15.21 1.21
CA GLY A 44 39.92 -16.22 1.14
C GLY A 44 39.45 -17.67 1.03
N ALA A 45 38.16 -17.94 1.26
CA ALA A 45 37.59 -19.28 1.18
C ALA A 45 36.95 -19.60 -0.18
N VAL A 46 36.75 -18.57 -1.02
CA VAL A 46 36.09 -18.69 -2.32
C VAL A 46 36.95 -17.99 -3.36
N PHE A 47 37.23 -18.65 -4.49
CA PHE A 47 38.02 -18.12 -5.62
C PHE A 47 37.31 -16.97 -6.38
N VAL A 48 36.66 -16.04 -5.68
CA VAL A 48 35.99 -14.88 -6.27
C VAL A 48 36.91 -13.67 -6.06
N THR A 49 37.67 -13.33 -7.10
CA THR A 49 38.60 -12.19 -7.08
C THR A 49 37.89 -10.83 -7.20
N SER A 50 36.63 -10.83 -7.66
CA SER A 50 35.86 -9.59 -7.83
C SER A 50 35.03 -9.22 -6.59
N THR A 51 35.16 -7.98 -6.13
CA THR A 51 34.29 -7.43 -5.09
C THR A 51 32.87 -7.21 -5.58
N LEU A 52 32.64 -7.09 -6.89
CA LEU A 52 31.34 -6.81 -7.48
C LEU A 52 30.34 -7.97 -7.28
N LEU A 53 30.78 -9.21 -7.47
CA LEU A 53 29.92 -10.39 -7.42
C LEU A 53 29.13 -10.56 -6.10
N PRO A 54 29.74 -10.50 -4.90
CA PRO A 54 28.99 -10.63 -3.65
C PRO A 54 27.99 -9.48 -3.45
N HIS A 55 28.29 -8.26 -3.88
CA HIS A 55 27.34 -7.14 -3.81
C HIS A 55 26.12 -7.39 -4.69
N LEU A 56 26.31 -7.91 -5.91
CA LEU A 56 25.19 -8.25 -6.80
C LEU A 56 24.29 -9.34 -6.21
N ILE A 57 24.88 -10.37 -5.61
CA ILE A 57 24.12 -11.45 -4.94
C ILE A 57 23.30 -10.89 -3.77
N LEU A 58 23.90 -10.01 -2.96
CA LEU A 58 23.23 -9.37 -1.83
C LEU A 58 22.07 -8.48 -2.26
N VAL A 59 22.28 -7.61 -3.26
CA VAL A 59 21.22 -6.73 -3.78
C VAL A 59 20.08 -7.56 -4.36
N LEU A 60 20.41 -8.57 -5.19
CA LEU A 60 19.41 -9.45 -5.79
C LEU A 60 18.62 -10.22 -4.72
N GLY A 61 19.31 -10.83 -3.75
CA GLY A 61 18.68 -11.54 -2.64
C GLY A 61 17.78 -10.63 -1.80
N ALA A 62 18.22 -9.40 -1.50
CA ALA A 62 17.43 -8.42 -0.77
C ALA A 62 16.16 -8.02 -1.53
N THR A 63 16.27 -7.76 -2.84
CA THR A 63 15.12 -7.40 -3.67
C THR A 63 14.11 -8.55 -3.76
N ILE A 64 14.58 -9.79 -3.95
CA ILE A 64 13.72 -10.96 -4.02
C ILE A 64 12.99 -11.16 -2.69
N SER A 65 13.71 -11.09 -1.56
CA SER A 65 13.13 -11.20 -0.22
C SER A 65 12.08 -10.12 0.05
N LEU A 66 12.37 -8.87 -0.30
CA LEU A 66 11.44 -7.76 -0.09
C LEU A 66 10.15 -7.93 -0.90
N VAL A 67 10.27 -8.21 -2.20
CA VAL A 67 9.11 -8.40 -3.09
C VAL A 67 8.25 -9.58 -2.63
N SER A 68 8.90 -10.68 -2.28
CA SER A 68 8.26 -11.91 -1.79
C SER A 68 7.54 -11.69 -0.46
N PHE A 69 8.16 -10.97 0.48
CA PHE A 69 7.54 -10.60 1.75
C PHE A 69 6.30 -9.75 1.55
N LEU A 70 6.37 -8.72 0.68
CA LEU A 70 5.22 -7.89 0.35
C LEU A 70 4.09 -8.70 -0.32
N GLY A 71 4.42 -9.64 -1.19
CA GLY A 71 3.46 -10.54 -1.81
C GLY A 71 2.74 -11.42 -0.79
N TYR A 72 3.49 -12.13 0.05
CA TYR A 72 2.94 -12.98 1.11
C TYR A 72 2.09 -12.15 2.11
N TYR A 73 2.64 -11.06 2.64
CA TYR A 73 1.97 -10.21 3.62
C TYR A 73 0.74 -9.52 3.02
N GLY A 74 0.79 -9.12 1.74
CA GLY A 74 -0.32 -8.51 1.01
C GLY A 74 -1.52 -9.45 0.88
N VAL A 75 -1.28 -10.73 0.61
CA VAL A 75 -2.34 -11.75 0.56
C VAL A 75 -2.92 -12.03 1.95
N MET A 76 -2.08 -12.20 2.97
CA MET A 76 -2.54 -12.56 4.33
C MET A 76 -3.33 -11.44 5.02
N ASN A 77 -2.94 -10.18 4.81
CA ASN A 77 -3.55 -9.05 5.51
C ASN A 77 -4.65 -8.33 4.72
N GLU A 78 -4.90 -8.74 3.46
CA GLU A 78 -5.89 -8.14 2.56
C GLU A 78 -5.73 -6.61 2.41
N LYS A 79 -4.48 -6.13 2.54
CA LYS A 79 -4.15 -4.70 2.42
C LYS A 79 -3.88 -4.37 0.96
N ARG A 80 -4.83 -3.71 0.30
CA ARG A 80 -4.72 -3.32 -1.11
C ARG A 80 -3.49 -2.51 -1.44
N TRP A 81 -3.11 -1.57 -0.56
CA TRP A 81 -1.93 -0.77 -0.76
C TRP A 81 -0.67 -1.64 -0.92
N ILE A 82 -0.56 -2.69 -0.10
CA ILE A 82 0.58 -3.63 -0.14
C ILE A 82 0.55 -4.46 -1.42
N LEU A 83 -0.63 -4.94 -1.83
CA LEU A 83 -0.79 -5.65 -3.12
C LEU A 83 -0.49 -4.76 -4.32
N TRP A 84 -0.85 -3.48 -4.27
CA TRP A 84 -0.57 -2.51 -5.32
C TRP A 84 0.92 -2.23 -5.44
N VAL A 85 1.61 -2.01 -4.31
CA VAL A 85 3.08 -1.86 -4.28
C VAL A 85 3.78 -3.12 -4.78
N HIS A 86 3.35 -4.31 -4.35
CA HIS A 86 3.89 -5.58 -4.85
C HIS A 86 3.72 -5.70 -6.38
N GLY A 87 2.52 -5.42 -6.90
CA GLY A 87 2.25 -5.44 -8.34
C GLY A 87 3.07 -4.40 -9.12
N LEU A 88 3.26 -3.20 -8.58
CA LEU A 88 4.10 -2.17 -9.20
C LEU A 88 5.55 -2.61 -9.29
N ILE A 89 6.11 -3.19 -8.23
CA ILE A 89 7.49 -3.67 -8.24
C ILE A 89 7.67 -4.82 -9.24
N LEU A 90 6.72 -5.77 -9.31
CA LEU A 90 6.74 -6.84 -10.31
C LEU A 90 6.66 -6.28 -11.74
N LEU A 91 5.84 -5.26 -11.99
CA LEU A 91 5.76 -4.62 -13.29
C LEU A 91 7.10 -4.00 -13.71
N VAL A 92 7.78 -3.32 -12.78
CA VAL A 92 9.12 -2.76 -13.01
C VAL A 92 10.15 -3.86 -13.25
N ALA A 93 10.09 -4.96 -12.50
CA ALA A 93 10.99 -6.10 -12.68
C ALA A 93 10.85 -6.72 -14.08
N ILE A 94 9.62 -6.94 -14.55
CA ILE A 94 9.33 -7.44 -15.89
C ILE A 94 9.89 -6.47 -16.96
N ALA A 95 9.69 -5.16 -16.79
CA ALA A 95 10.21 -4.17 -17.73
C ALA A 95 11.75 -4.18 -17.78
N LEU A 96 12.42 -4.30 -16.63
CA LEU A 96 13.87 -4.44 -16.55
C LEU A 96 14.34 -5.73 -17.23
N GLN A 97 13.64 -6.84 -17.02
CA GLN A 97 13.98 -8.13 -17.61
C GLN A 97 13.86 -8.09 -19.14
N ILE A 98 12.80 -7.47 -19.67
CA ILE A 98 12.63 -7.24 -21.11
C ILE A 98 13.77 -6.34 -21.64
N THR A 99 14.14 -5.29 -20.90
CA THR A 99 15.22 -4.38 -21.29
C THR A 99 16.57 -5.09 -21.37
N VAL A 100 16.93 -5.86 -20.34
CA VAL A 100 18.16 -6.67 -20.31
C VAL A 100 18.15 -7.71 -21.43
N GLY A 101 17.02 -8.39 -21.65
CA GLY A 101 16.86 -9.34 -22.74
C GLY A 101 17.03 -8.70 -24.12
N ALA A 102 16.46 -7.51 -24.33
CA ALA A 102 16.58 -6.77 -25.58
C ALA A 102 18.03 -6.31 -25.83
N VAL A 103 18.70 -5.77 -24.81
CA VAL A 103 20.12 -5.39 -24.87
C VAL A 103 20.98 -6.62 -25.21
N ALA A 104 20.79 -7.73 -24.49
CA ALA A 104 21.51 -8.98 -24.76
C ALA A 104 21.28 -9.47 -26.21
N PHE A 105 20.05 -9.36 -26.71
CA PHE A 105 19.72 -9.74 -28.09
C PHE A 105 20.40 -8.87 -29.14
N VAL A 106 20.50 -7.55 -28.91
CA VAL A 106 21.19 -6.63 -29.84
C VAL A 106 22.69 -6.91 -29.87
N TYR A 107 23.31 -7.08 -28.70
CA TYR A 107 24.76 -7.26 -28.60
C TYR A 107 25.25 -8.66 -28.96
N ARG A 108 24.35 -9.65 -29.10
CA ARG A 108 24.74 -11.03 -29.47
C ARG A 108 25.59 -11.12 -30.75
N ASN A 109 25.36 -10.21 -31.72
CA ASN A 109 26.10 -10.17 -32.99
C ASN A 109 27.29 -9.20 -32.96
N GLN A 110 27.35 -8.27 -32.01
CA GLN A 110 28.43 -7.29 -31.86
C GLN A 110 29.45 -7.69 -30.77
N GLY A 111 29.28 -8.87 -30.19
CA GLY A 111 30.10 -9.36 -29.07
C GLY A 111 31.60 -9.29 -29.33
N ASN A 112 32.04 -9.50 -30.57
CA ASN A 112 33.44 -9.42 -30.97
C ASN A 112 34.07 -8.04 -30.69
N GLU A 113 33.45 -6.97 -31.19
CA GLU A 113 33.99 -5.62 -31.09
C GLU A 113 33.89 -5.09 -29.65
N VAL A 114 32.81 -5.43 -28.95
CA VAL A 114 32.64 -5.08 -27.54
C VAL A 114 33.67 -5.79 -26.68
N LEU A 115 33.91 -7.08 -26.93
CA LEU A 115 34.86 -7.88 -26.17
C LEU A 115 36.30 -7.45 -26.44
N ASP A 116 36.66 -7.10 -27.68
CA ASP A 116 37.99 -6.56 -27.99
C ASP A 116 38.25 -5.24 -27.27
N LYS A 117 37.30 -4.29 -27.32
CA LYS A 117 37.40 -3.01 -26.59
C LYS A 117 37.45 -3.22 -25.08
N ALA A 118 36.74 -4.21 -24.55
CA ALA A 118 36.78 -4.55 -23.14
C ALA A 118 38.13 -5.15 -22.74
N TRP A 119 38.65 -6.09 -23.56
CA TRP A 119 39.97 -6.69 -23.38
C TRP A 119 41.06 -5.62 -23.39
N ASP A 120 41.03 -4.70 -24.35
CA ASP A 120 41.98 -3.61 -24.47
C ASP A 120 42.00 -2.72 -23.22
N ARG A 121 40.82 -2.33 -22.71
CA ARG A 121 40.72 -1.54 -21.48
C ARG A 121 41.25 -2.28 -20.26
N VAL A 122 40.94 -3.57 -20.13
CA VAL A 122 41.38 -4.37 -18.98
C VAL A 122 42.88 -4.62 -19.05
N PHE A 123 43.43 -4.90 -20.23
CA PHE A 123 44.85 -5.07 -20.46
C PHE A 123 45.68 -3.87 -19.98
N HIS A 124 45.22 -2.64 -20.25
CA HIS A 124 45.93 -1.42 -19.84
C HIS A 124 45.72 -1.04 -18.37
N ASN A 125 44.53 -1.29 -17.80
CA ASN A 125 44.19 -0.82 -16.45
C ASN A 125 44.45 -1.85 -15.36
N ASP A 126 44.21 -3.14 -15.64
CA ASP A 126 44.35 -4.23 -14.68
C ASP A 126 44.76 -5.55 -15.36
N PRO A 127 46.05 -5.70 -15.69
CA PRO A 127 46.56 -6.89 -16.38
C PRO A 127 46.43 -8.17 -15.55
N ARG A 128 46.18 -8.09 -14.23
CA ARG A 128 45.93 -9.28 -13.40
C ARG A 128 44.63 -9.96 -13.80
N VAL A 129 43.62 -9.20 -14.22
CA VAL A 129 42.36 -9.76 -14.70
C VAL A 129 42.57 -10.53 -16.01
N ILE A 130 43.45 -10.04 -16.90
CA ILE A 130 43.82 -10.80 -18.11
C ILE A 130 44.50 -12.11 -17.75
N LEU A 131 45.45 -12.10 -16.80
CA LEU A 131 46.10 -13.32 -16.31
C LEU A 131 45.10 -14.35 -15.77
N ASP A 132 44.11 -13.90 -14.99
CA ASP A 132 43.06 -14.76 -14.45
C ASP A 132 42.15 -15.31 -15.57
N LEU A 133 41.79 -14.47 -16.55
CA LEU A 133 40.98 -14.87 -17.71
C LEU A 133 41.70 -15.88 -18.59
N GLU A 134 42.96 -15.64 -18.94
CA GLU A 134 43.81 -16.57 -19.70
C GLU A 134 43.94 -17.92 -18.97
N SER A 135 44.09 -17.88 -17.64
CA SER A 135 44.12 -19.08 -16.80
C SER A 135 42.79 -19.83 -16.77
N PHE A 136 41.68 -19.10 -16.68
CA PHE A 136 40.34 -19.65 -16.56
C PHE A 136 39.86 -20.29 -17.87
N PHE A 137 40.10 -19.62 -19.00
CA PHE A 137 39.70 -20.08 -20.33
C PHE A 137 40.77 -20.92 -21.05
N GLN A 138 41.92 -21.17 -20.41
CA GLN A 138 43.03 -21.97 -20.94
C GLN A 138 43.50 -21.50 -22.33
N CYS A 139 43.72 -20.21 -22.47
CA CYS A 139 44.04 -19.53 -23.73
C CYS A 139 45.09 -18.44 -23.49
N CYS A 140 45.67 -17.91 -24.57
CA CYS A 140 46.71 -16.88 -24.47
C CYS A 140 46.46 -15.75 -25.46
N GLY A 141 46.52 -14.50 -25.00
CA GLY A 141 46.20 -13.34 -25.81
C GLY A 141 44.72 -13.31 -26.25
N PHE A 142 44.30 -12.23 -26.88
CA PHE A 142 42.90 -12.07 -27.28
C PHE A 142 42.57 -12.81 -28.58
N GLU A 143 43.03 -12.31 -29.72
CA GLU A 143 42.73 -12.91 -31.02
C GLU A 143 43.68 -14.06 -31.37
N HIS A 144 44.94 -13.96 -30.94
CA HIS A 144 45.98 -14.97 -31.11
C HIS A 144 47.01 -14.86 -29.97
N VAL A 145 47.89 -15.86 -29.84
CA VAL A 145 48.80 -16.03 -28.69
C VAL A 145 49.80 -14.89 -28.44
N LEU A 146 49.98 -13.99 -29.40
CA LEU A 146 50.86 -12.82 -29.30
C LEU A 146 50.08 -11.50 -29.16
N ASP A 147 48.74 -11.53 -29.20
CA ASP A 147 47.90 -10.34 -29.12
C ASP A 147 47.58 -10.01 -27.65
N ARG A 148 48.30 -9.01 -27.11
CA ARG A 148 48.15 -8.50 -25.73
C ARG A 148 48.11 -9.61 -24.65
N PRO A 149 49.07 -10.57 -24.62
CA PRO A 149 49.10 -11.65 -23.62
C PRO A 149 49.66 -11.20 -22.27
N VAL A 150 49.25 -11.85 -21.16
CA VAL A 150 49.78 -11.56 -19.82
C VAL A 150 50.04 -12.84 -18.98
N PRO A 151 51.30 -13.23 -18.71
CA PRO A 151 52.55 -12.62 -19.15
C PRO A 151 52.84 -12.91 -20.64
N ILE A 152 53.81 -12.19 -21.22
CA ILE A 152 54.22 -12.37 -22.63
C ILE A 152 54.60 -13.84 -22.94
N THR A 153 55.08 -14.58 -21.95
CA THR A 153 55.50 -15.99 -22.07
C THR A 153 54.37 -17.00 -21.87
N CYS A 154 53.11 -16.57 -21.66
CA CYS A 154 51.98 -17.44 -21.37
C CYS A 154 51.84 -18.63 -22.33
N ALA A 155 52.04 -18.41 -23.64
CA ALA A 155 51.94 -19.45 -24.66
C ALA A 155 52.97 -20.57 -24.47
N ILE A 156 54.17 -20.23 -24.00
CA ILE A 156 55.28 -21.17 -23.79
C ILE A 156 55.13 -21.85 -22.42
N ASP A 157 54.95 -21.04 -21.37
CA ASP A 157 54.92 -21.52 -19.99
C ASP A 157 53.72 -22.44 -19.73
N ARG A 158 52.57 -22.12 -20.32
CA ARG A 158 51.31 -22.85 -20.13
C ARG A 158 50.90 -23.74 -21.29
N ARG A 159 51.65 -23.70 -22.41
CA ARG A 159 51.40 -24.48 -23.65
C ARG A 159 50.03 -24.21 -24.28
N TYR A 160 49.55 -22.99 -24.18
CA TYR A 160 48.32 -22.56 -24.86
C TYR A 160 48.60 -22.18 -26.31
N THR A 161 47.81 -22.72 -27.24
CA THR A 161 48.01 -22.56 -28.69
C THR A 161 46.94 -21.72 -29.38
N ALA A 162 45.91 -21.28 -28.64
CA ALA A 162 44.78 -20.53 -29.16
C ALA A 162 44.56 -19.21 -28.41
N GLY A 163 44.03 -18.21 -29.12
CA GLY A 163 43.55 -16.95 -28.54
C GLY A 163 42.29 -17.14 -27.71
N CYS A 164 42.06 -16.25 -26.75
CA CYS A 164 40.93 -16.32 -25.83
C CYS A 164 39.58 -15.96 -26.45
N ARG A 165 39.56 -15.28 -27.60
CA ARG A 165 38.35 -14.77 -28.24
C ARG A 165 37.25 -15.83 -28.41
N GLU A 166 37.57 -16.98 -29.01
CA GLU A 166 36.57 -18.01 -29.30
C GLU A 166 36.05 -18.70 -28.03
N ASN A 167 36.94 -19.02 -27.08
CA ASN A 167 36.57 -19.65 -25.81
C ASN A 167 35.67 -18.72 -24.98
N ILE A 168 35.97 -17.44 -24.96
CA ILE A 168 35.16 -16.46 -24.25
C ILE A 168 33.81 -16.28 -24.93
N LEU A 169 33.75 -16.15 -26.25
CA LEU A 169 32.49 -15.97 -26.99
C LEU A 169 31.57 -17.18 -26.86
N THR A 170 32.12 -18.39 -26.97
CA THR A 170 31.33 -19.63 -26.80
C THR A 170 30.81 -19.74 -25.37
N ALA A 171 31.64 -19.49 -24.36
CA ALA A 171 31.21 -19.48 -22.96
C ALA A 171 30.15 -18.40 -22.67
N PHE A 172 30.27 -17.20 -23.26
CA PHE A 172 29.25 -16.17 -23.16
C PHE A 172 27.95 -16.62 -23.83
N GLN A 173 28.01 -17.24 -25.01
CA GLN A 173 26.82 -17.66 -25.74
C GLN A 173 26.05 -18.76 -24.99
N ASP A 174 26.77 -19.74 -24.44
CA ASP A 174 26.18 -20.80 -23.60
C ASP A 174 25.56 -20.22 -22.32
N SER A 175 26.27 -19.30 -21.68
CA SER A 175 25.79 -18.62 -20.47
C SER A 175 24.55 -17.75 -20.75
N LEU A 176 24.54 -17.01 -21.86
CA LEU A 176 23.40 -16.18 -22.28
C LEU A 176 22.17 -17.03 -22.57
N GLN A 177 22.34 -18.23 -23.15
CA GLN A 177 21.22 -19.14 -23.35
C GLN A 177 20.65 -19.63 -22.02
N ALA A 178 21.50 -20.05 -21.07
CA ALA A 178 21.06 -20.47 -19.75
C ALA A 178 20.37 -19.33 -18.98
N ILE A 179 20.97 -18.14 -18.95
CA ILE A 179 20.40 -16.93 -18.33
C ILE A 179 19.07 -16.55 -19.00
N GLY A 180 18.98 -16.68 -20.32
CA GLY A 180 17.75 -16.41 -21.08
C GLY A 180 16.61 -17.35 -20.70
N VAL A 181 16.87 -18.65 -20.56
CA VAL A 181 15.87 -19.64 -20.12
C VAL A 181 15.43 -19.38 -18.68
N ILE A 182 16.38 -19.17 -17.77
CA ILE A 182 16.08 -18.83 -16.37
C ILE A 182 15.26 -17.55 -16.30
N GLY A 183 15.64 -16.53 -17.08
CA GLY A 183 14.91 -15.28 -17.18
C GLY A 183 13.48 -15.48 -17.67
N ALA A 184 13.26 -16.26 -18.73
CA ALA A 184 11.93 -16.54 -19.24
C ALA A 184 11.03 -17.24 -18.20
N ILE A 185 11.57 -18.20 -17.45
CA ILE A 185 10.85 -18.88 -16.36
C ILE A 185 10.49 -17.88 -15.26
N LEU A 186 11.44 -17.05 -14.84
CA LEU A 186 11.22 -16.01 -13.83
C LEU A 186 10.13 -15.02 -14.30
N GLY A 187 10.21 -14.53 -15.54
CA GLY A 187 9.20 -13.63 -16.09
C GLY A 187 7.80 -14.26 -16.15
N GLY A 188 7.72 -15.56 -16.42
CA GLY A 188 6.46 -16.31 -16.34
C GLY A 188 5.89 -16.36 -14.93
N ILE A 189 6.72 -16.64 -13.92
CA ILE A 189 6.32 -16.65 -12.51
C ILE A 189 5.89 -15.26 -12.05
N GLU A 190 6.63 -14.22 -12.44
CA GLU A 190 6.30 -12.81 -12.16
C GLU A 190 4.96 -12.42 -12.78
N LEU A 191 4.70 -12.83 -14.03
CA LEU A 191 3.44 -12.57 -14.71
C LEU A 191 2.26 -13.24 -14.02
N VAL A 192 2.39 -14.51 -13.61
CA VAL A 192 1.35 -15.22 -12.85
C VAL A 192 1.09 -14.52 -11.51
N SER A 193 2.15 -14.08 -10.83
CA SER A 193 2.06 -13.38 -9.56
C SER A 193 1.39 -12.02 -9.72
N LEU A 194 1.71 -11.28 -10.78
CA LEU A 194 1.11 -9.99 -11.12
C LEU A 194 -0.38 -10.13 -11.47
N LEU A 195 -0.74 -11.09 -12.31
CA LEU A 195 -2.15 -11.38 -12.63
C LEU A 195 -2.93 -11.80 -11.39
N GLY A 196 -2.34 -12.65 -10.55
CA GLY A 196 -2.91 -13.05 -9.27
C GLY A 196 -3.14 -11.86 -8.34
N ALA A 197 -2.14 -11.00 -8.19
CA ALA A 197 -2.23 -9.77 -7.40
C ALA A 197 -3.29 -8.81 -7.95
N ALA A 198 -3.41 -8.66 -9.27
CA ALA A 198 -4.43 -7.83 -9.91
C ALA A 198 -5.85 -8.37 -9.68
N VAL A 199 -6.06 -9.68 -9.79
CA VAL A 199 -7.34 -10.33 -9.47
C VAL A 199 -7.71 -10.11 -8.01
N LEU A 200 -6.76 -10.30 -7.08
CA LEU A 200 -6.99 -10.06 -5.65
C LEU A 200 -7.26 -8.59 -5.34
N PHE A 201 -6.52 -7.68 -5.99
CA PHE A 201 -6.73 -6.25 -5.86
C PHE A 201 -8.16 -5.87 -6.28
N HIS A 202 -8.62 -6.32 -7.46
CA HIS A 202 -9.97 -6.02 -7.95
C HIS A 202 -11.06 -6.65 -7.06
N ARG A 203 -10.84 -7.87 -6.57
CA ARG A 203 -11.77 -8.51 -5.63
C ARG A 203 -11.90 -7.72 -4.35
N PHE A 204 -10.76 -7.34 -3.75
CA PHE A 204 -10.80 -6.50 -2.58
C PHE A 204 -11.47 -5.18 -2.93
N ASP A 205 -11.13 -4.54 -4.04
CA ASP A 205 -11.68 -3.25 -4.43
C ASP A 205 -13.21 -3.22 -4.48
N LYS A 206 -13.76 -4.19 -5.21
CA LYS A 206 -15.20 -4.44 -5.27
C LYS A 206 -15.83 -4.62 -3.89
N GLN A 207 -15.20 -5.36 -2.98
CA GLN A 207 -15.72 -5.56 -1.61
C GLN A 207 -15.73 -4.29 -0.75
N ARG A 208 -14.87 -3.30 -0.99
CA ARG A 208 -14.98 -2.01 -0.26
C ARG A 208 -15.99 -1.12 -0.92
N TYR A 209 -16.03 -1.07 -2.25
CA TYR A 209 -17.05 -0.30 -2.94
C TYR A 209 -18.46 -0.75 -2.53
N GLN A 210 -18.68 -2.06 -2.41
CA GLN A 210 -19.94 -2.61 -1.90
C GLN A 210 -20.21 -2.18 -0.45
N ARG A 211 -19.22 -2.29 0.45
CA ARG A 211 -19.39 -1.85 1.85
C ARG A 211 -19.66 -0.34 1.96
N GLU A 212 -18.91 0.49 1.27
CA GLU A 212 -19.11 1.95 1.26
C GLU A 212 -20.50 2.31 0.70
N ARG A 213 -21.01 1.54 -0.26
CA ARG A 213 -22.37 1.72 -0.78
C ARG A 213 -23.44 1.27 0.22
N GLU A 214 -23.28 0.11 0.84
CA GLU A 214 -24.20 -0.40 1.87
C GLU A 214 -24.26 0.55 3.07
N ASP A 215 -23.11 1.03 3.55
CA ASP A 215 -23.01 2.03 4.62
C ASP A 215 -23.65 3.37 4.21
N GLY A 216 -23.51 3.76 2.94
CA GLY A 216 -24.14 4.95 2.36
C GLY A 216 -25.67 4.84 2.29
N GLU A 217 -26.20 3.70 1.84
CA GLU A 217 -27.63 3.43 1.81
C GLU A 217 -28.20 3.39 3.24
N GLU A 218 -27.51 2.74 4.19
CA GLU A 218 -27.95 2.69 5.59
C GLU A 218 -27.94 4.08 6.26
N SER A 219 -26.90 4.88 6.04
CA SER A 219 -26.83 6.25 6.57
C SER A 219 -27.90 7.17 5.98
N LEU A 220 -28.23 7.02 4.69
CA LEU A 220 -29.32 7.77 4.04
C LEU A 220 -30.69 7.37 4.62
N VAL A 221 -30.94 6.08 4.81
CA VAL A 221 -32.19 5.58 5.40
C VAL A 221 -32.37 6.11 6.82
N ARG A 222 -31.30 6.11 7.63
CA ARG A 222 -31.33 6.67 8.99
C ARG A 222 -31.65 8.17 8.96
N ALA A 223 -31.01 8.94 8.08
CA ALA A 223 -31.28 10.38 7.95
C ALA A 223 -32.73 10.68 7.51
N LEU A 224 -33.30 9.87 6.61
CA LEU A 224 -34.70 10.00 6.18
C LEU A 224 -35.68 9.68 7.32
N LEU A 225 -35.41 8.63 8.10
CA LEU A 225 -36.22 8.28 9.27
C LEU A 225 -36.20 9.39 10.32
N ASP A 226 -35.03 9.96 10.60
CA ASP A 226 -34.88 11.08 11.53
C ASP A 226 -35.68 12.31 11.06
N ALA A 227 -35.59 12.66 9.76
CA ALA A 227 -36.36 13.75 9.19
C ALA A 227 -37.88 13.54 9.32
N GLN A 228 -38.35 12.33 8.98
CA GLN A 228 -39.78 11.99 9.10
C GLN A 228 -40.27 11.97 10.55
N GLN A 229 -39.39 11.65 11.50
CA GLN A 229 -39.71 11.68 12.93
C GLN A 229 -39.83 13.11 13.44
N VAL A 230 -38.95 14.02 12.99
CA VAL A 230 -39.01 15.45 13.32
C VAL A 230 -40.29 16.08 12.77
N ASP A 231 -40.68 15.79 11.53
CA ASP A 231 -41.93 16.32 10.95
C ASP A 231 -43.16 15.92 11.77
N ARG A 232 -43.23 14.63 12.18
CA ARG A 232 -44.30 14.14 13.05
C ARG A 232 -44.34 14.86 14.40
N GLN A 233 -43.19 15.18 14.99
CA GLN A 233 -43.13 15.94 16.24
C GLN A 233 -43.62 17.40 16.06
N ILE A 234 -43.27 18.03 14.94
CA ILE A 234 -43.70 19.40 14.64
C ILE A 234 -45.22 19.46 14.49
N GLU A 235 -45.83 18.51 13.76
CA GLU A 235 -47.29 18.43 13.61
C GLU A 235 -48.01 18.23 14.94
N GLN A 236 -47.53 17.30 15.78
CA GLN A 236 -48.10 17.09 17.12
C GLN A 236 -48.00 18.34 17.99
N THR A 237 -46.87 19.04 17.94
CA THR A 237 -46.65 20.27 18.70
C THR A 237 -47.59 21.39 18.21
N ARG A 238 -47.79 21.52 16.90
CA ARG A 238 -48.75 22.47 16.32
C ARG A 238 -50.17 22.20 16.81
N PHE A 239 -50.63 20.95 16.75
CA PHE A 239 -51.98 20.57 17.21
C PHE A 239 -52.18 20.81 18.71
N GLN A 240 -51.18 20.53 19.54
CA GLN A 240 -51.25 20.85 20.97
C GLN A 240 -51.39 22.36 21.22
N ARG A 241 -50.62 23.17 20.48
CA ARG A 241 -50.66 24.63 20.60
C ARG A 241 -52.01 25.19 20.16
N GLU A 242 -52.59 24.69 19.07
CA GLU A 242 -53.93 25.08 18.62
C GLU A 242 -55.00 24.77 19.67
N ARG A 243 -54.96 23.58 20.29
CA ARG A 243 -55.88 23.25 21.39
C ARG A 243 -55.68 24.13 22.61
N GLN A 244 -54.44 24.41 23.00
CA GLN A 244 -54.15 25.32 24.12
C GLN A 244 -54.73 26.72 23.87
N LEU A 245 -54.52 27.26 22.66
CA LEU A 245 -55.09 28.54 22.26
C LEU A 245 -56.62 28.52 22.30
N GLN A 246 -57.27 27.44 21.86
CA GLN A 246 -58.73 27.29 21.97
C GLN A 246 -59.20 27.30 23.44
N TYR A 247 -58.51 26.61 24.35
CA TYR A 247 -58.85 26.60 25.77
C TYR A 247 -58.65 27.97 26.43
N GLU A 248 -57.59 28.71 26.08
CA GLU A 248 -57.36 30.07 26.57
C GLU A 248 -58.47 31.02 26.12
N VAL A 249 -58.84 31.00 24.83
CA VAL A 249 -59.95 31.80 24.29
C VAL A 249 -61.27 31.46 24.99
N LEU A 250 -61.55 30.18 25.23
CA LEU A 250 -62.76 29.75 25.94
C LEU A 250 -62.75 30.25 27.41
N ALA A 251 -61.62 30.15 28.10
CA ALA A 251 -61.48 30.61 29.47
C ALA A 251 -61.69 32.13 29.59
N ASP A 252 -61.18 32.90 28.63
CA ASP A 252 -61.37 34.36 28.59
C ASP A 252 -62.82 34.73 28.30
N GLN A 253 -63.52 34.01 27.41
CA GLN A 253 -64.97 34.18 27.21
C GLN A 253 -65.79 33.91 28.48
N VAL A 254 -65.47 32.83 29.19
CA VAL A 254 -66.16 32.48 30.44
C VAL A 254 -65.90 33.54 31.51
N ARG A 255 -64.66 34.04 31.66
CA ARG A 255 -64.37 35.16 32.58
C ARG A 255 -65.14 36.42 32.23
N ALA A 256 -65.24 36.76 30.94
CA ALA A 256 -66.00 37.93 30.51
C ALA A 256 -67.50 37.79 30.84
N GLN A 257 -68.09 36.61 30.63
CA GLN A 257 -69.47 36.32 31.00
C GLN A 257 -69.71 36.37 32.51
N THR A 258 -68.80 35.81 33.33
CA THR A 258 -68.96 35.82 34.79
C THR A 258 -68.87 37.23 35.36
N LEU A 259 -67.95 38.07 34.86
CA LEU A 259 -67.87 39.48 35.24
C LEU A 259 -69.14 40.26 34.86
N ALA A 260 -69.66 40.05 33.65
CA ALA A 260 -70.90 40.68 33.21
C ALA A 260 -72.10 40.27 34.08
N ARG A 261 -72.17 38.99 34.50
CA ARG A 261 -73.21 38.48 35.40
C ARG A 261 -73.07 39.04 36.82
N ALA A 262 -71.84 39.13 37.35
CA ALA A 262 -71.57 39.72 38.65
C ALA A 262 -71.95 41.21 38.72
N GLN A 263 -71.82 41.96 37.60
CA GLN A 263 -72.30 43.33 37.51
C GLN A 263 -73.84 43.44 37.59
N GLN A 264 -74.58 42.46 37.05
CA GLN A 264 -76.05 42.45 37.11
C GLN A 264 -76.59 42.13 38.51
N GLU A 265 -75.86 41.35 39.31
CA GLU A 265 -76.26 40.97 40.68
C GLU A 265 -75.90 42.04 41.74
N GLY A 266 -75.32 43.19 41.34
CA GLY A 266 -75.13 44.36 42.21
C GLY A 266 -74.06 44.21 43.30
N LEU A 267 -73.06 43.34 43.12
CA LEU A 267 -72.10 42.96 44.18
C LEU A 267 -70.78 43.75 44.21
N PHE A 268 -70.69 44.94 43.61
CA PHE A 268 -69.52 45.84 43.78
C PHE A 268 -69.96 47.25 44.15
N ASP A 269 -69.80 47.57 45.44
CA ASP A 269 -69.89 48.91 46.01
C ASP A 269 -68.63 49.72 45.64
N ASN A 270 -68.83 51.01 45.42
CA ASN A 270 -67.91 51.93 44.77
C ASN A 270 -67.05 52.64 45.83
N GLY A 271 -65.72 52.50 45.75
CA GLY A 271 -64.79 53.26 46.59
C GLY A 271 -63.43 53.43 45.90
N GLY A 272 -63.22 54.58 45.25
CA GLY A 272 -61.97 54.93 44.54
C GLY A 272 -60.93 55.64 45.39
N GLY A 273 -59.69 55.69 44.89
CA GLY A 273 -58.62 56.58 45.38
C GLY A 273 -57.20 56.18 44.96
N SER A 274 -56.56 57.01 44.13
CA SER A 274 -55.21 56.84 43.55
C SER A 274 -54.08 57.38 44.43
N SER A 275 -52.88 56.78 44.40
CA SER A 275 -51.56 57.42 44.09
C SER A 275 -50.31 56.72 44.69
N ALA A 276 -49.38 56.42 43.78
CA ALA A 276 -47.90 56.35 43.81
C ALA A 276 -47.09 55.85 45.03
N GLY A 277 -46.27 54.82 44.77
CA GLY A 277 -44.83 54.80 45.10
C GLY A 277 -44.35 53.83 46.20
N GLY A 278 -43.55 52.83 45.84
CA GLY A 278 -42.63 52.15 46.78
C GLY A 278 -42.51 50.64 46.68
N VAL A 279 -41.46 50.20 45.97
CA VAL A 279 -40.77 48.90 45.91
C VAL A 279 -40.87 47.99 47.15
N GLY A 280 -41.09 46.68 46.93
CA GLY A 280 -40.88 45.63 47.93
C GLY A 280 -41.05 44.20 47.37
N SER A 281 -39.94 43.50 47.16
CA SER A 281 -39.75 42.22 46.45
C SER A 281 -40.40 40.97 47.07
N ARG A 282 -40.84 40.03 46.22
CA ARG A 282 -40.54 38.59 46.39
C ARG A 282 -40.73 37.78 45.09
N SER A 283 -39.60 37.32 44.56
CA SER A 283 -39.47 36.28 43.53
C SER A 283 -40.32 35.04 43.81
N ARG A 284 -40.99 34.55 42.78
CA ARG A 284 -41.07 33.11 42.50
C ARG A 284 -40.53 32.89 41.11
N ASP A 285 -39.34 32.33 41.04
CA ASP A 285 -38.67 31.99 39.78
C ASP A 285 -39.47 30.87 39.07
N PRO A 286 -39.57 30.92 37.73
CA PRO A 286 -40.08 29.80 36.94
C PRO A 286 -39.03 28.68 36.86
N PRO A 287 -39.44 27.41 36.65
CA PRO A 287 -38.49 26.32 36.41
C PRO A 287 -37.71 26.58 35.10
N PRO A 288 -36.42 26.20 35.03
CA PRO A 288 -35.56 26.53 33.90
C PRO A 288 -35.96 25.71 32.67
N TYR A 289 -36.15 26.42 31.56
CA TYR A 289 -36.12 25.83 30.22
C TYR A 289 -34.76 25.16 29.99
N GLY A 290 -34.78 23.87 29.67
CA GLY A 290 -33.61 23.15 29.16
C GLY A 290 -33.16 23.75 27.84
N THR A 291 -31.88 24.12 27.78
CA THR A 291 -31.22 24.71 26.62
C THR A 291 -31.05 23.70 25.49
N PHE A 292 -31.35 24.13 24.27
CA PHE A 292 -30.91 23.49 23.03
C PHE A 292 -29.37 23.35 23.02
N ASP A 293 -28.86 22.12 23.00
CA ASP A 293 -27.46 21.83 22.73
C ASP A 293 -27.20 21.96 21.20
N ALA A 294 -26.34 22.90 20.83
CA ALA A 294 -25.78 22.98 19.48
C ALA A 294 -24.65 21.93 19.30
N PRO A 295 -24.50 21.33 18.11
CA PRO A 295 -23.52 20.27 17.88
C PRO A 295 -22.07 20.78 18.00
N ARG A 296 -21.25 20.07 18.78
CA ARG A 296 -19.81 20.31 18.91
C ARG A 296 -19.09 20.03 17.59
N LYS A 297 -18.29 20.99 17.11
CA LYS A 297 -17.30 20.78 16.05
C LYS A 297 -16.21 19.79 16.50
N PRO A 298 -15.72 18.89 15.62
CA PRO A 298 -14.60 18.01 15.94
C PRO A 298 -13.28 18.81 16.00
N LYS A 299 -12.52 18.63 17.08
CA LYS A 299 -11.13 19.09 17.18
C LYS A 299 -10.21 18.05 16.53
N SER A 300 -9.42 18.54 15.57
CA SER A 300 -8.27 17.86 14.95
C SER A 300 -7.18 17.54 15.99
N PRO A 301 -6.52 16.37 15.94
CA PRO A 301 -5.30 16.13 16.68
C PRO A 301 -4.11 16.73 15.93
N LYS A 302 -3.45 17.71 16.56
CA LYS A 302 -2.11 18.18 16.18
C LYS A 302 -1.05 17.26 16.78
N ASN A 303 -0.13 16.88 15.91
CA ASN A 303 1.26 16.49 16.12
C ASN A 303 1.87 16.83 17.49
N GLY A 304 2.42 15.81 18.15
CA GLY A 304 3.53 15.93 19.09
C GLY A 304 4.63 14.99 18.63
N GLY A 305 5.76 15.55 18.23
CA GLY A 305 6.99 14.81 17.99
C GLY A 305 7.75 14.56 19.29
N TYR A 306 8.29 13.36 19.40
CA TYR A 306 9.67 13.04 19.74
C TYR A 306 10.01 11.74 19.00
#